data_AF-A0A7W9Y676-F1
#
_entry.id   AF-A0A7W9Y676-F1
#
_cell.length_a   1.000
_cell.length_b   1.000
_cell.length_c   1.000
_cell.angle_alpha   90.00
_cell.angle_beta   90.00
_cell.angle_gamma   90.00
#
_symmetry.space_group_name_H-M   'P 1'
#
loop_
_entity.id
_entity.type
_entity.pdbx_description
1 polymer ?
#
loop_
_entity_poly.entity_id
_entity_poly.type
_entity_poly.pdbx_seq_one_letter_code
_entity_poly.pdbx_strand_id
1 'polypeptide(L)' 'MAQLIFMAVLIVGGWMLYKRFIKDAERLTARRKQQEKERQTGAVGTLEKDPVTGEYRVKKEEE' A
#
# COMPACT_ATOMS: atom_id res chain seq x y z
N MET A 1 -40.10 4.71 -1.84
CA MET A 1 -39.03 5.73 -1.99
C MET A 1 -37.85 5.50 -1.04
N ALA A 2 -38.06 5.40 0.28
CA ALA A 2 -36.97 5.21 1.26
C ALA A 2 -36.14 3.91 1.07
N GLN A 3 -36.75 2.82 0.60
CA GLN A 3 -36.07 1.53 0.39
C GLN A 3 -34.95 1.59 -0.67
N LEU A 4 -35.12 2.39 -1.73
CA LEU A 4 -34.09 2.58 -2.75
C LEU A 4 -32.90 3.36 -2.21
N ILE A 5 -33.17 4.38 -1.37
CA ILE A 5 -32.12 5.17 -0.70
C ILE A 5 -31.34 4.28 0.28
N PHE A 6 -32.03 3.46 1.06
CA PHE A 6 -31.40 2.51 1.97
C PHE A 6 -30.50 1.50 1.22
N MET A 7 -30.99 0.96 0.10
CA MET A 7 -30.23 0.06 -0.77
C MET A 7 -28.97 0.75 -1.32
N ALA A 8 -29.10 1.99 -1.80
CA ALA A 8 -27.98 2.76 -2.32
C ALA A 8 -26.92 3.02 -1.23
N VAL A 9 -27.33 3.34 -0.01
CA VAL A 9 -26.41 3.51 1.13
C VAL A 9 -25.69 2.21 1.46
N LEU A 10 -26.37 1.06 1.46
CA LEU A 10 -25.73 -0.23 1.69
C LEU A 10 -24.72 -0.59 0.61
N ILE A 11 -25.05 -0.38 -0.66
CA ILE A 11 -24.15 -0.66 -1.79
C ILE A 11 -22.92 0.26 -1.72
N VAL A 12 -23.12 1.56 -1.53
CA VAL A 12 -22.02 2.53 -1.47
C VAL A 12 -21.17 2.31 -0.22
N GLY A 13 -21.79 2.06 0.93
CA GLY A 13 -21.09 1.76 2.18
C GLY A 13 -20.27 0.49 2.09
N GLY A 14 -20.87 -0.59 1.57
CA GLY A 14 -20.18 -1.87 1.32
C GLY A 14 -19.01 -1.72 0.36
N TRP A 15 -19.19 -0.99 -0.75
CA TRP A 15 -18.11 -0.70 -1.69
C TRP A 15 -16.98 0.08 -1.01
N MET A 16 -17.29 1.16 -0.29
CA MET A 16 -16.27 1.96 0.39
C MET A 16 -15.42 1.12 1.36
N LEU A 17 -16.05 0.25 2.15
CA LEU A 17 -15.35 -0.66 3.05
C LEU A 17 -14.49 -1.67 2.28
N TYR A 18 -15.04 -2.29 1.24
CA TYR A 18 -14.30 -3.23 0.38
C TYR A 18 -13.05 -2.60 -0.25
N LYS A 19 -13.20 -1.40 -0.81
CA LYS A 19 -12.08 -0.67 -1.43
C LYS A 19 -11.00 -0.31 -0.41
N ARG A 20 -11.39 0.08 0.80
CA ARG A 20 -10.44 0.36 1.88
C ARG A 20 -9.69 -0.91 2.28
N PHE A 21 -10.40 -2.02 2.44
CA PHE A 21 -9.81 -3.31 2.78
C PHE A 21 -8.79 -3.79 1.74
N ILE A 22 -9.11 -3.66 0.44
CA ILE A 22 -8.16 -3.99 -0.63
C ILE A 22 -6.91 -3.12 -0.56
N LYS A 23 -7.05 -1.80 -0.38
CA LYS A 23 -5.89 -0.90 -0.30
C LYS A 23 -4.98 -1.27 0.87
N ASP A 24 -5.55 -1.66 2.00
CA ASP A 24 -4.79 -2.07 3.17
C ASP A 24 -4.07 -3.41 2.91
N ALA A 25 -4.72 -4.35 2.23
CA ALA A 25 -4.10 -5.61 1.81
C ALA A 25 -2.98 -5.41 0.77
N GLU A 26 -3.17 -4.49 -0.18
CA GLU A 26 -2.15 -4.10 -1.17
C GLU A 26 -0.93 -3.48 -0.49
N ARG A 27 -1.13 -2.60 0.50
CA ARG A 27 -0.04 -2.02 1.29
C ARG A 27 0.74 -3.09 2.06
N LEU A 28 0.05 -4.05 2.69
CA LEU A 28 0.69 -5.16 3.40
C LEU A 28 1.51 -6.04 2.45
N THR A 29 0.96 -6.34 1.27
CA THR A 29 1.61 -7.19 0.27
C THR A 29 2.78 -6.48 -0.40
N ALA A 30 2.66 -5.18 -0.68
CA ALA A 30 3.72 -4.36 -1.25
C ALA A 30 4.96 -4.30 -0.34
N ARG A 31 4.75 -4.16 0.99
CA ARG A 31 5.82 -4.23 1.99
C ARG A 31 6.56 -5.58 1.93
N ARG A 32 5.81 -6.70 1.90
CA ARG A 32 6.42 -8.04 1.82
C ARG A 32 7.17 -8.29 0.51
N LYS A 33 6.66 -7.82 -0.63
CA LYS A 33 7.28 -8.06 -1.94
C LYS A 33 8.62 -7.32 -2.11
N GLN A 34 8.78 -6.16 -1.48
CA GLN A 34 10.08 -5.46 -1.44
C GLN A 34 11.09 -6.22 -0.56
N GLN A 35 10.69 -6.61 0.65
CA GLN A 35 11.54 -7.39 1.56
C GLN A 35 11.94 -8.76 0.99
N GLU A 36 11.05 -9.43 0.27
CA GLU A 36 11.36 -10.72 -0.35
C GLU A 36 12.38 -10.60 -1.49
N LYS A 37 12.28 -9.54 -2.32
CA LYS A 37 13.27 -9.26 -3.35
C LYS A 37 14.65 -8.95 -2.78
N GLU A 38 14.71 -8.17 -1.70
CA GLU A 38 15.97 -7.84 -1.01
C GLU A 38 16.60 -9.10 -0.38
N ARG A 39 15.78 -9.99 0.19
CA ARG A 39 16.23 -11.26 0.76
C ARG A 39 16.73 -12.26 -0.29
N GLN A 40 16.12 -12.30 -1.47
CA GLN A 40 16.56 -13.18 -2.57
C GLN A 40 17.89 -12.73 -3.19
N THR A 41 18.17 -11.43 -3.22
CA THR A 41 19.41 -10.89 -3.80
C THR A 41 20.54 -10.73 -2.79
N GLY A 42 20.28 -10.94 -1.49
CA GLY A 42 21.24 -10.70 -0.42
C GLY A 42 21.57 -9.21 -0.22
N ALA A 43 20.75 -8.32 -0.77
CA ALA A 43 20.93 -6.88 -0.68
C ALA A 43 20.42 -6.36 0.68
N VAL A 44 21.24 -5.60 1.39
CA VAL A 44 20.84 -4.90 2.62
C VAL A 44 20.21 -3.56 2.23
N GLY A 45 18.95 -3.62 1.77
CA GLY A 45 18.14 -2.46 1.41
C GLY A 45 18.34 -1.94 -0.01
N THR A 46 17.29 -1.33 -0.56
CA THR A 46 17.34 -0.64 -1.86
C THR A 46 17.85 0.79 -1.69
N LEU A 47 18.88 1.16 -2.45
CA LEU A 47 19.37 2.54 -2.52
C LEU A 47 18.38 3.40 -3.32
N GLU A 48 17.78 4.39 -2.66
CA GLU A 48 16.93 5.40 -3.28
C GLU A 48 17.73 6.69 -3.46
N LYS A 49 17.71 7.22 -4.68
CA LYS A 49 18.42 8.46 -4.98
C LYS A 49 17.59 9.64 -4.46
N ASP A 50 18.17 10.44 -3.59
CA ASP A 50 17.58 11.71 -3.15
C ASP A 50 17.49 12.65 -4.37
N PRO A 51 16.28 13.07 -4.79
CA PRO A 51 16.10 13.90 -5.98
C PRO A 51 16.63 15.33 -5.78
N VAL A 52 16.87 15.76 -4.53
CA VAL A 52 17.34 17.11 -4.19
C VAL A 52 18.86 17.14 -4.08
N THR A 53 19.48 16.14 -3.45
CA THR A 53 20.94 16.12 -3.22
C THR A 53 21.70 15.22 -4.19
N GLY A 54 21.01 14.31 -4.89
CA GLY A 54 21.62 13.33 -5.77
C GLY A 54 22.33 12.18 -5.04
N GLU A 55 22.34 12.19 -3.71
CA GLU A 55 22.94 11.15 -2.87
C GLU A 55 22.04 9.91 -2.82
N TYR A 56 22.64 8.72 -2.86
CA TYR A 56 21.92 7.48 -2.64
C TYR A 56 21.80 7.22 -1.14
N ARG A 57 20.56 7.09 -0.64
CA ARG A 57 20.28 6.72 0.74
C ARG A 57 19.59 5.37 0.78
N VAL A 58 19.92 4.56 1.78
CA VAL A 58 19.17 3.34 2.06
C VAL A 58 17.75 3.78 2.39
N LYS A 59 16.76 3.27 1.64
CA LYS A 59 15.37 3.53 1.91
C LYS A 59 15.05 3.03 3.32
N LYS A 60 14.95 3.95 4.28
CA LYS A 60 14.52 3.60 5.64
C LYS A 60 13.03 3.28 5.59
N GLU A 61 12.67 2.08 6.04
CA GLU A 61 11.29 1.75 6.34
C GLU A 61 10.83 2.71 7.46
N GLU A 62 9.99 3.69 7.12
CA GLU A 62 9.23 4.42 8.13
C GLU A 62 8.26 3.42 8.78
N GLU A 63 8.40 3.22 10.10
CA GLU A 63 7.52 2.36 10.92
C GLU A 63 6.04 2.72 10.75
#